data_AF-A0A329VIZ5-F1
#
_entry.id   AF-A0A329VIZ5-F1
#
_cell.length_a   1.000
_cell.length_b   1.000
_cell.length_c   1.000
_cell.angle_alpha   90.00
_cell.angle_beta   90.00
_cell.angle_gamma   90.00
#
_symmetry.space_group_name_H-M   'P 1'
#
loop_
_entity.id
_entity.type
_entity.pdbx_description
1 polymer ?
#
loop_
_entity_poly.entity_id
_entity_poly.type
_entity_poly.pdbx_seq_one_letter_code
_entity_poly.pdbx_strand_id
1 'polypeptide(L)'
;MSAWPIRISDHPALWFAQEKRLCFWLTNLPPSHFTADDIMAVYRCRWQVELLFKELKSHTNWTGFVTGQKAIAEGLIWASLLALIVRRSLARRFLPSVSFLKAAKNVDVWLLPILSAIIHHAGSEIEHHLDWALKYFAKNALKLPQGKSNKNNGLEGIFERLNT
;
A
#
# COMPACT_ATOMS: atom_id res chain seq x y z
N MET A 1 26.18 2.35 13.45
CA MET A 1 27.06 3.39 12.89
C MET A 1 26.18 4.59 12.61
N SER A 2 26.36 5.63 13.43
CA SER A 2 25.52 6.82 13.53
C SER A 2 25.58 7.66 12.24
N ALA A 3 24.41 7.92 11.65
CA ALA A 3 24.24 8.95 10.64
C ALA A 3 24.37 10.31 11.35
N TRP A 4 25.41 11.06 11.02
CA TRP A 4 25.57 12.43 11.53
C TRP A 4 24.70 13.37 10.69
N PRO A 5 23.85 14.21 11.29
CA PRO A 5 23.10 15.22 10.55
C PRO A 5 24.06 16.33 10.11
N ILE A 6 24.50 16.28 8.86
CA ILE A 6 25.28 17.34 8.23
C ILE A 6 24.30 18.45 7.86
N ARG A 7 24.36 19.59 8.56
CA ARG A 7 23.47 20.74 8.35
C ARG A 7 24.10 21.67 7.30
N ILE A 8 23.82 21.44 6.02
CA ILE A 8 24.15 22.36 4.93
C ILE A 8 22.86 23.10 4.59
N SER A 9 22.73 24.36 5.02
CA SER A 9 21.53 25.21 4.97
C SER A 9 20.37 24.74 5.87
N ASP A 10 19.34 25.58 6.04
CA ASP A 10 18.15 25.38 6.90
C ASP A 10 17.28 24.16 6.53
N HIS A 11 17.77 23.28 5.65
CA HIS A 11 17.08 22.13 5.13
C HIS A 11 17.68 20.82 5.67
N PRO A 12 16.84 19.83 6.03
CA PRO A 12 17.29 18.55 6.53
C PRO A 12 18.01 17.75 5.44
N ALA A 13 19.20 17.24 5.78
CA ALA A 13 19.99 16.36 4.94
C ALA A 13 20.38 15.08 5.69
N LEU A 14 20.36 13.95 5.00
CA LEU A 14 20.77 12.65 5.56
C LEU A 14 21.76 11.97 4.61
N TRP A 15 22.83 11.44 5.18
CA TRP A 15 23.82 10.64 4.46
C TRP A 15 23.44 9.15 4.48
N PHE A 16 23.29 8.55 3.30
CA PHE A 16 23.05 7.12 3.15
C PHE A 16 24.37 6.41 2.82
N ALA A 17 25.05 5.91 3.85
CA ALA A 17 26.35 5.25 3.70
C ALA A 17 26.31 4.03 2.76
N GLN A 18 25.20 3.29 2.75
CA GLN A 18 25.03 2.08 1.93
C GLN A 18 24.89 2.40 0.44
N GLU A 19 24.38 3.59 0.13
CA GLU A 19 24.07 4.03 -1.24
C GLU A 19 25.04 5.13 -1.72
N LYS A 20 26.01 5.50 -0.86
CA LYS A 20 27.00 6.57 -1.06
C LYS A 20 26.38 7.87 -1.60
N ARG A 21 25.20 8.24 -1.11
CA ARG A 21 24.50 9.46 -1.53
C ARG A 21 24.09 10.33 -0.36
N LEU A 22 24.16 11.63 -0.58
CA LEU A 22 23.56 12.65 0.27
C LEU A 22 22.17 12.96 -0.26
N CYS A 23 21.16 12.92 0.60
CA CYS A 23 19.78 13.26 0.23
C CYS A 23 19.34 14.51 0.98
N PHE A 24 18.70 15.42 0.26
CA PHE A 24 18.14 16.66 0.78
C PHE A 24 16.63 16.65 0.59
N TRP A 25 15.91 17.17 1.57
CA TRP A 25 14.46 17.36 1.46
C TRP A 25 14.11 18.83 1.64
N LEU A 26 13.24 19.32 0.76
CA LEU A 26 12.65 20.64 0.89
C LEU A 26 11.35 20.51 1.64
N THR A 27 11.25 21.15 2.81
CA THR A 27 10.05 21.10 3.64
C THR A 27 9.80 22.46 4.28
N ASN A 28 8.53 22.74 4.56
CA ASN A 28 8.09 23.86 5.39
C ASN A 28 7.89 23.46 6.85
N LEU A 29 8.19 22.20 7.22
CA LEU A 29 8.10 21.72 8.59
C LEU A 29 9.21 22.33 9.45
N PRO A 30 8.90 22.79 10.68
CA PRO A 30 9.88 23.44 11.53
C PRO A 30 10.94 22.44 12.01
N PRO A 31 12.25 22.75 11.84
CA PRO A 31 13.33 21.85 12.26
C PRO A 31 13.45 21.70 13.78
N SER A 32 12.72 22.51 14.57
CA SER A 32 12.64 22.37 16.03
C SER A 32 11.78 21.18 16.47
N HIS A 33 10.83 20.74 15.65
CA HIS A 33 9.89 19.66 15.98
C HIS A 33 10.09 18.40 15.15
N PHE A 34 10.70 18.51 13.96
CA PHE A 34 10.83 17.39 13.05
C PHE A 34 12.29 17.15 12.67
N THR A 35 12.74 15.91 12.90
CA THR A 35 14.08 15.49 12.49
C THR A 35 14.11 15.14 11.00
N ALA A 36 15.32 15.07 10.42
CA ALA A 36 15.50 14.60 9.04
C ALA A 36 14.93 13.18 8.84
N ASP A 37 14.97 12.33 9.86
CA ASP A 37 14.40 10.99 9.80
C ASP A 37 12.87 11.00 9.76
N ASP A 38 12.22 11.93 10.45
CA ASP A 38 10.75 12.07 10.44
C ASP A 38 10.26 12.58 9.09
N ILE A 39 10.98 13.55 8.53
CA ILE A 39 10.72 14.07 7.19
C ILE A 39 10.93 12.97 6.16
N MET A 40 12.01 12.20 6.27
CA MET A 40 12.22 11.02 5.42
C MET A 40 11.06 10.02 5.56
N ALA A 41 10.56 9.76 6.77
CA ALA A 41 9.45 8.84 6.99
C ALA A 41 8.18 9.31 6.25
N VAL A 42 7.85 10.61 6.32
CA VAL A 42 6.74 11.21 5.57
C VAL A 42 6.98 11.12 4.06
N TYR A 43 8.19 11.41 3.59
CA TYR A 43 8.54 11.31 2.17
C TYR A 43 8.43 9.89 1.61
N ARG A 44 8.56 8.86 2.46
CA ARG A 44 8.31 7.46 2.04
C ARG A 44 6.84 7.18 1.77
N CYS A 45 5.90 7.88 2.41
CA CYS A 45 4.47 7.78 2.08
C CYS A 45 4.19 8.14 0.62
N ARG A 46 5.01 8.98 -0.02
CA ARG A 46 4.93 9.28 -1.45
C ARG A 46 4.99 8.01 -2.31
N TRP A 47 5.87 7.06 -1.96
CA TRP A 47 5.98 5.80 -2.69
C TRP A 47 4.72 4.94 -2.56
N GLN A 48 4.04 5.00 -1.41
CA GLN A 48 2.78 4.26 -1.20
C GLN A 48 1.67 4.78 -2.10
N VAL A 49 1.64 6.09 -2.37
CA VAL A 49 0.75 6.70 -3.36
C VAL A 49 1.09 6.21 -4.77
N GLU A 50 2.38 6.12 -5.12
CA GLU A 50 2.80 5.60 -6.41
C GLU A 50 2.40 4.13 -6.61
N LEU A 51 2.58 3.29 -5.59
CA LEU A 51 2.12 1.90 -5.59
C LEU A 51 0.59 1.78 -5.71
N LEU A 52 -0.16 2.67 -5.07
CA LEU A 52 -1.62 2.75 -5.21
C LEU A 52 -2.03 3.01 -6.66
N PHE A 53 -1.42 4.00 -7.32
CA PHE A 53 -1.69 4.29 -8.72
C PHE A 53 -1.26 3.16 -9.66
N LYS A 54 -0.15 2.48 -9.35
CA LYS A 54 0.27 1.29 -10.08
C LYS A 54 -0.76 0.16 -9.96
N GLU A 55 -1.29 -0.07 -8.76
CA GLU A 55 -2.35 -1.06 -8.53
C GLU A 55 -3.62 -0.71 -9.29
N LEU A 56 -4.07 0.55 -9.27
CA LEU A 56 -5.24 1.00 -10.03
C LEU A 56 -5.06 0.75 -11.54
N LYS A 57 -3.95 1.21 -12.11
CA LYS A 57 -3.67 1.03 -13.54
C LYS A 57 -3.61 -0.45 -13.92
N SER A 58 -2.98 -1.30 -13.11
CA SER A 58 -2.77 -2.72 -13.43
C SER A 58 -3.92 -3.65 -13.08
N HIS A 59 -4.69 -3.36 -12.02
CA HIS A 59 -5.63 -4.32 -11.42
C HIS A 59 -7.07 -3.79 -11.30
N THR A 60 -7.36 -2.58 -11.79
CA THR A 60 -8.74 -2.08 -11.94
C THR A 60 -9.06 -1.63 -13.37
N ASN A 61 -8.27 -2.08 -14.35
CA ASN A 61 -8.44 -1.79 -15.78
C ASN A 61 -8.51 -0.29 -16.13
N TRP A 62 -7.86 0.57 -15.35
CA TRP A 62 -7.92 2.03 -15.51
C TRP A 62 -7.40 2.51 -16.87
N THR A 63 -6.47 1.77 -17.49
CA THR A 63 -5.94 2.09 -18.82
C THR A 63 -6.81 1.56 -19.96
N GLY A 64 -7.84 0.75 -19.66
CA GLY A 64 -8.72 0.12 -20.64
C GLY A 64 -10.04 0.87 -20.87
N PHE A 65 -10.23 2.04 -20.26
CA PHE A 65 -11.45 2.83 -20.48
C PHE A 65 -11.43 3.48 -21.86
N VAL A 66 -12.18 2.91 -22.79
CA VAL A 66 -12.36 3.45 -24.14
C VAL A 66 -13.72 4.14 -24.21
N THR A 67 -13.80 5.39 -23.73
CA THR A 67 -15.02 6.20 -23.80
C THR A 67 -14.67 7.68 -23.98
N GLY A 68 -15.37 8.36 -24.91
CA GLY A 68 -15.27 9.80 -25.09
C GLY A 68 -16.22 10.60 -24.18
N GLN A 69 -17.12 9.93 -23.45
CA GLN A 69 -18.09 10.58 -22.58
C GLN A 69 -17.50 10.80 -21.19
N LYS A 70 -17.33 12.07 -20.81
CA LYS A 70 -16.77 12.48 -19.52
C LYS A 70 -17.48 11.83 -18.32
N ALA A 71 -18.81 11.83 -18.32
CA ALA A 71 -19.59 11.26 -17.21
C ALA A 71 -19.33 9.76 -17.01
N ILE A 72 -19.20 9.00 -18.11
CA ILE A 72 -18.91 7.56 -18.05
C ILE A 72 -17.48 7.35 -17.52
N ALA A 73 -16.51 8.12 -18.02
CA ALA A 73 -15.12 8.04 -17.56
C ALA A 73 -15.00 8.34 -16.06
N GLU A 74 -15.67 9.38 -15.57
CA GLU A 74 -15.72 9.73 -14.14
C GLU A 74 -16.37 8.60 -13.32
N GLY A 75 -17.49 8.04 -13.77
CA GLY A 75 -18.14 6.91 -13.12
C GLY A 75 -17.23 5.69 -12.99
N LEU A 76 -16.49 5.34 -14.05
CA LEU A 76 -15.54 4.23 -14.05
C LEU A 76 -14.34 4.47 -13.13
N ILE A 77 -13.88 5.73 -13.01
CA ILE A 77 -12.86 6.12 -12.04
C ILE A 77 -13.36 5.91 -10.62
N TRP A 78 -14.55 6.40 -10.28
CA TRP A 78 -15.15 6.23 -8.96
C TRP A 78 -15.40 4.76 -8.62
N ALA A 79 -15.95 3.99 -9.56
CA ALA A 79 -16.14 2.55 -9.38
C ALA A 79 -14.82 1.80 -9.12
N SER A 80 -13.75 2.18 -9.82
CA SER A 80 -12.42 1.59 -9.63
C SER A 80 -11.85 1.88 -8.24
N LEU A 81 -12.02 3.12 -7.76
CA LEU A 81 -11.61 3.52 -6.41
C LEU A 81 -12.42 2.78 -5.35
N LEU A 82 -13.74 2.65 -5.53
CA LEU A 82 -14.59 1.88 -4.63
C LEU A 82 -14.19 0.40 -4.59
N ALA A 83 -13.98 -0.22 -5.75
CA ALA A 83 -13.53 -1.62 -5.84
C ALA A 83 -12.19 -1.83 -5.12
N LEU A 84 -11.26 -0.87 -5.24
CA LEU A 84 -10.00 -0.88 -4.52
C LEU A 84 -10.19 -0.82 -2.99
N ILE A 85 -11.04 0.08 -2.51
CA ILE A 85 -11.34 0.24 -1.07
C ILE A 85 -11.96 -1.03 -0.50
N VAL A 86 -12.97 -1.59 -1.18
CA VAL A 86 -13.64 -2.82 -0.75
C VAL A 86 -12.63 -3.97 -0.67
N ARG A 87 -11.85 -4.18 -1.73
CA ARG A 87 -10.85 -5.24 -1.80
C ARG A 87 -9.80 -5.13 -0.70
N ARG A 88 -9.26 -3.93 -0.46
CA ARG A 88 -8.26 -3.69 0.59
C ARG A 88 -8.85 -3.83 1.99
N SER A 89 -10.09 -3.41 2.21
CA SER A 89 -10.78 -3.58 3.49
C SER A 89 -11.00 -5.06 3.82
N LEU A 90 -11.48 -5.83 2.84
CA LEU A 90 -11.66 -7.27 2.97
C LEU A 90 -10.32 -7.98 3.19
N ALA A 91 -9.30 -7.67 2.39
CA ALA A 91 -7.97 -8.24 2.56
C ALA A 91 -7.37 -7.90 3.94
N ARG A 92 -7.58 -6.68 4.45
CA ARG A 92 -7.12 -6.32 5.80
C ARG A 92 -7.83 -7.13 6.88
N ARG A 93 -9.15 -7.33 6.74
CA ARG A 93 -9.97 -8.03 7.73
C ARG A 93 -9.72 -9.53 7.74
N PHE A 94 -9.63 -10.15 6.58
CA PHE A 94 -9.59 -11.60 6.43
C PHE A 94 -8.19 -12.13 6.09
N LEU A 95 -7.27 -11.32 5.56
CA LEU A 95 -5.95 -11.74 5.09
C LEU A 95 -4.81 -10.85 5.65
N PRO A 96 -4.70 -10.64 6.98
CA PRO A 96 -3.78 -9.67 7.57
C PRO A 96 -2.28 -9.96 7.32
N SER A 97 -1.96 -11.23 7.07
CA SER A 97 -0.60 -11.70 6.79
C SER A 97 -0.16 -11.48 5.33
N VAL A 98 -1.06 -11.03 4.45
CA VAL A 98 -0.84 -10.86 3.02
C VAL A 98 -0.61 -9.38 2.70
N SER A 99 0.23 -9.07 1.69
CA SER A 99 0.35 -7.69 1.21
C SER A 99 -0.82 -7.32 0.29
N PHE A 100 -1.26 -6.06 0.31
CA PHE A 100 -2.37 -5.60 -0.54
C PHE A 100 -2.13 -5.90 -2.03
N LEU A 101 -0.89 -5.77 -2.51
CA LEU A 101 -0.54 -6.10 -3.89
C LEU A 101 -0.74 -7.59 -4.21
N LYS A 102 -0.38 -8.51 -3.30
CA LYS A 102 -0.61 -9.94 -3.52
C LYS A 102 -2.11 -10.27 -3.48
N ALA A 103 -2.86 -9.65 -2.57
CA ALA A 103 -4.32 -9.79 -2.55
C ALA A 103 -4.97 -9.26 -3.84
N ALA A 104 -4.47 -8.14 -4.38
CA ALA A 104 -4.94 -7.54 -5.62
C ALA A 104 -4.64 -8.39 -6.87
N LYS A 105 -3.49 -9.05 -6.90
CA LYS A 105 -3.10 -9.94 -8.01
C LYS A 105 -3.90 -11.23 -8.12
N ASN A 106 -4.55 -11.65 -7.04
CA ASN A 106 -5.26 -12.93 -6.96
C ASN A 106 -6.77 -12.74 -6.71
N VAL A 107 -7.32 -11.58 -7.07
CA VAL A 107 -8.74 -11.22 -6.81
C VAL A 107 -9.72 -12.25 -7.35
N ASP A 108 -9.43 -12.75 -8.54
CA ASP A 108 -10.14 -13.84 -9.20
C ASP A 108 -10.18 -15.12 -8.38
N VAL A 109 -9.10 -15.40 -7.65
CA VAL A 109 -8.91 -16.63 -6.88
C VAL A 109 -9.65 -16.60 -5.54
N TRP A 110 -9.69 -15.46 -4.84
CA TRP A 110 -10.30 -15.41 -3.49
C TRP A 110 -11.57 -14.57 -3.41
N LEU A 111 -11.63 -13.43 -4.11
CA LEU A 111 -12.71 -12.46 -3.92
C LEU A 111 -13.90 -12.75 -4.83
N LEU A 112 -13.68 -13.14 -6.10
CA LEU A 112 -14.78 -13.47 -7.01
C LEU A 112 -15.67 -14.61 -6.49
N PRO A 113 -15.16 -15.73 -5.96
CA PRO A 113 -16.00 -16.78 -5.41
C PRO A 113 -16.84 -16.31 -4.22
N ILE A 114 -16.26 -15.49 -3.34
CA ILE A 114 -16.98 -14.89 -2.21
C ILE A 114 -18.10 -13.96 -2.70
N LEU A 115 -17.82 -13.10 -3.67
CA LEU A 115 -18.84 -12.21 -4.25
C LEU A 115 -19.94 -13.00 -4.94
N SER A 116 -19.59 -14.06 -5.66
CA SER A 116 -20.55 -14.98 -6.28
C SER A 116 -21.46 -15.62 -5.23
N ALA A 117 -20.90 -16.16 -4.16
CA ALA A 117 -21.67 -16.77 -3.07
C ALA A 117 -22.60 -15.75 -2.37
N ILE A 118 -22.17 -14.49 -2.22
CA ILE A 118 -23.02 -13.40 -1.71
C ILE A 118 -24.18 -13.11 -2.66
N ILE A 119 -23.92 -12.99 -3.96
CA ILE A 119 -24.94 -12.72 -5.00
C ILE A 119 -25.97 -13.86 -5.04
N HIS A 120 -25.55 -15.09 -4.87
CA HIS A 120 -26.42 -16.27 -4.85
C HIS A 120 -27.06 -16.55 -3.47
N HIS A 121 -26.85 -15.69 -2.48
CA HIS A 121 -27.36 -15.84 -1.11
C HIS A 121 -26.97 -17.18 -0.44
N ALA A 122 -25.82 -17.76 -0.83
CA ALA A 122 -25.33 -19.06 -0.35
C ALA A 122 -24.36 -18.88 0.82
N GLY A 123 -24.90 -18.63 2.03
CA GLY A 123 -24.09 -18.32 3.22
C GLY A 123 -23.01 -19.35 3.57
N SER A 124 -23.31 -20.65 3.42
CA SER A 124 -22.36 -21.73 3.70
C SER A 124 -21.18 -21.77 2.71
N GLU A 125 -21.36 -21.29 1.48
CA GLU A 125 -20.29 -21.24 0.48
C GLU A 125 -19.32 -20.10 0.76
N ILE A 126 -19.79 -19.00 1.38
CA ILE A 126 -18.93 -17.86 1.76
C ILE A 126 -17.84 -18.32 2.74
N GLU A 127 -18.22 -19.06 3.78
CA GLU A 127 -17.25 -19.57 4.77
C GLU A 127 -16.25 -20.53 4.12
N HIS A 128 -16.71 -21.41 3.24
CA HIS A 128 -15.85 -22.32 2.50
C HIS A 128 -14.82 -21.57 1.64
N HIS A 129 -15.24 -20.57 0.88
CA HIS A 129 -14.34 -19.77 0.04
C HIS A 129 -13.37 -18.92 0.87
N LEU A 130 -13.79 -18.42 2.04
CA LEU A 130 -12.90 -17.71 2.96
C LEU A 130 -11.82 -18.63 3.55
N ASP A 131 -12.19 -19.82 4.05
CA ASP A 131 -11.25 -20.80 4.58
C ASP A 131 -10.26 -21.27 3.50
N TRP A 132 -10.77 -21.54 2.29
CA TRP A 132 -9.93 -21.89 1.17
C TRP A 132 -8.94 -20.76 0.80
N ALA A 133 -9.41 -19.50 0.76
CA ALA A 133 -8.57 -18.34 0.48
C ALA A 133 -7.47 -18.19 1.54
N LEU A 134 -7.80 -18.30 2.82
CA LEU A 134 -6.84 -18.27 3.93
C LEU A 134 -5.74 -19.31 3.74
N LYS A 135 -6.10 -20.56 3.43
CA LYS A 135 -5.15 -21.64 3.15
C LYS A 135 -4.28 -21.36 1.92
N TYR A 136 -4.89 -20.87 0.84
CA TYR A 136 -4.18 -20.50 -0.39
C TYR A 136 -3.12 -19.42 -0.10
N PHE A 137 -3.49 -18.37 0.62
CA PHE A 137 -2.59 -17.26 0.93
C PHE A 137 -1.50 -17.64 1.92
N ALA A 138 -1.81 -18.47 2.92
CA ALA A 138 -0.83 -19.00 3.86
C ALA A 138 0.29 -19.79 3.14
N LYS A 139 -0.04 -20.47 2.05
CA LYS A 139 0.93 -21.25 1.26
C LYS A 139 1.68 -20.41 0.22
N ASN A 140 1.00 -19.50 -0.48
CA ASN A 140 1.54 -18.88 -1.70
C ASN A 140 1.94 -17.40 -1.53
N ALA A 141 1.52 -16.76 -0.45
CA ALA A 141 1.50 -15.31 -0.40
C ALA A 141 1.86 -14.71 0.95
N LEU A 142 2.62 -15.46 1.76
CA LEU A 142 3.31 -14.93 2.93
C LEU A 142 4.05 -13.63 2.59
N LYS A 143 3.95 -12.63 3.49
CA LYS A 143 4.81 -11.45 3.43
C LYS A 143 6.26 -11.94 3.41
N LEU A 144 7.00 -11.60 2.36
CA LEU A 144 8.44 -11.79 2.37
C LEU A 144 9.00 -11.01 3.56
N PRO A 145 9.95 -11.57 4.33
CA PRO A 145 10.63 -10.82 5.36
C PRO A 145 11.20 -9.56 4.71
N GLN A 146 10.70 -8.39 5.10
CA GLN A 146 11.34 -7.14 4.72
C GLN A 146 12.78 -7.23 5.23
N GLY A 147 13.76 -7.10 4.32
CA GLY A 147 15.18 -7.21 4.68
C GLY A 147 15.51 -6.31 5.87
N LYS A 148 16.50 -6.66 6.71
CA LYS A 148 16.77 -6.03 8.02
C LYS A 148 16.81 -4.47 8.02
N SER A 149 17.09 -3.83 6.89
CA SER A 149 17.03 -2.36 6.66
C SER A 149 15.60 -1.77 6.57
N ASN A 150 14.59 -2.61 6.42
CA ASN A 150 13.27 -2.26 5.90
C ASN A 150 12.11 -2.60 6.87
N LYS A 151 12.40 -3.11 8.08
CA LYS A 151 11.40 -3.57 9.06
C LYS A 151 10.43 -2.48 9.54
N ASN A 152 10.85 -1.21 9.55
CA ASN A 152 10.02 -0.06 9.96
C ASN A 152 9.56 0.81 8.77
N ASN A 153 9.64 0.29 7.54
CA ASN A 153 9.35 1.08 6.32
C ASN A 153 7.93 0.88 5.77
N GLY A 154 7.09 0.11 6.47
CA GLY A 154 5.65 0.02 6.19
C GLY A 154 4.89 1.25 6.68
N LEU A 155 3.67 1.46 6.16
CA LEU A 155 2.79 2.55 6.60
C LEU A 155 2.52 2.52 8.11
N GLU A 156 2.36 1.33 8.70
CA GLU A 156 2.16 1.15 10.14
C GLU A 156 3.38 1.65 10.93
N GLY A 157 4.60 1.27 10.54
CA GLY A 157 5.82 1.74 11.22
C GLY A 157 6.07 3.23 11.06
N ILE A 158 5.63 3.84 9.95
CA ILE A 158 5.67 5.31 9.77
C ILE A 158 4.65 5.97 10.71
N PHE A 159 3.43 5.42 10.82
CA PHE A 159 2.37 5.97 11.64
C PHE A 159 2.67 5.86 13.14
N GLU A 160 3.24 4.73 13.59
CA GLU A 160 3.71 4.56 14.96
C GLU A 160 4.78 5.58 15.31
N ARG A 161 5.79 5.75 14.44
CA ARG A 161 6.87 6.75 14.65
C ARG A 161 6.34 8.17 14.77
N LEU A 162 5.36 8.57 13.94
CA LEU A 162 4.85 9.94 13.92
C LEU A 162 3.86 10.25 15.06
N ASN A 163 3.30 9.22 15.70
CA ASN A 163 2.37 9.35 16.83
C ASN A 163 3.01 9.09 18.19
N THR A 164 4.34 8.86 18.23
CA THR A 164 5.11 8.74 19.48
C THR A 164 5.64 10.10 19.88
#